data_AF-A0A507BRH6-F1
#
_entry.id   AF-A0A507BRH6-F1
#
_cell.length_a   1.000
_cell.length_b   1.000
_cell.length_c   1.000
_cell.angle_alpha   90.00
_cell.angle_beta   90.00
_cell.angle_gamma   90.00
#
_symmetry.space_group_name_H-M   'P 1'
#
loop_
_entity.id
_entity.type
_entity.pdbx_description
1 polymer ?
#
loop_
_entity_poly.entity_id
_entity_poly.type
_entity_poly.pdbx_seq_one_letter_code
_entity_poly.pdbx_strand_id
1 'polypeptide(L)'
;MVKAVNINLVIFLAALIISIETTTEWDNRAIMEVTGKMLTTAGSVVGYRRTALVNPVFGRRHADAESSIIDQIVDAVSRPVPSFPLLNDQELFQEPNGRMSLSQLLFTRAYHSLVFEKLKTLFLKIQLHIAQQQNSEILKTRLDCVATFLLMHQNLERKWREVFPENPQARYAIQRWRDLVLPEYDWGPVHNILLPNLLNQLALYIGQSSIYNDVTTGGTSDSFRMRIANAVR
;
A
#
# COMPACT_ATOMS: atom_id res chain seq x y z
N MET A 1 -55.17 -12.11 -17.83
CA MET A 1 -54.72 -11.61 -16.51
C MET A 1 -53.26 -11.20 -16.61
N VAL A 2 -53.00 -9.93 -16.92
CA VAL A 2 -51.63 -9.39 -16.98
C VAL A 2 -51.26 -8.96 -15.56
N LYS A 3 -50.26 -9.62 -14.96
CA LYS A 3 -49.75 -9.28 -13.63
C LYS A 3 -49.20 -7.85 -13.67
N ALA A 4 -49.76 -6.97 -12.86
CA ALA A 4 -49.23 -5.64 -12.64
C ALA A 4 -47.80 -5.77 -12.12
N VAL A 5 -46.82 -5.45 -12.97
CA VAL A 5 -45.43 -5.29 -12.54
C VAL A 5 -45.42 -4.07 -11.63
N ASN A 6 -45.10 -4.30 -10.36
CA ASN A 6 -45.14 -3.30 -9.30
C ASN A 6 -44.18 -2.15 -9.67
N ILE A 7 -44.73 -1.00 -10.08
CA ILE A 7 -43.97 0.16 -10.58
C ILE A 7 -42.88 0.57 -9.59
N ASN A 8 -43.13 0.42 -8.29
CA ASN A 8 -42.14 0.65 -7.24
C ASN A 8 -40.91 -0.26 -7.38
N LEU A 9 -41.07 -1.52 -7.75
CA LEU A 9 -39.96 -2.47 -7.95
C LEU A 9 -39.07 -2.05 -9.13
N VAL A 10 -39.67 -1.56 -10.22
CA VAL A 10 -38.93 -1.09 -11.41
C VAL A 10 -38.17 0.19 -11.10
N ILE A 11 -38.78 1.11 -10.34
CA ILE A 11 -38.11 2.34 -9.88
C ILE A 11 -36.94 2.02 -8.94
N PHE A 12 -37.13 1.08 -8.00
CA PHE A 12 -36.05 0.64 -7.11
C PHE A 12 -34.91 -0.02 -7.86
N LEU A 13 -35.19 -0.89 -8.85
CA LEU A 13 -34.16 -1.50 -9.69
C LEU A 13 -33.43 -0.49 -10.56
N ALA A 14 -34.15 0.47 -11.16
CA ALA A 14 -33.54 1.53 -11.95
C ALA A 14 -32.68 2.47 -11.09
N ALA A 15 -33.15 2.83 -9.89
CA ALA A 15 -32.36 3.63 -8.93
C ALA A 15 -31.13 2.85 -8.42
N LEU A 16 -31.23 1.52 -8.24
CA LEU A 16 -30.10 0.67 -7.85
C LEU A 16 -29.07 0.56 -8.98
N ILE A 17 -29.52 0.41 -10.23
CA ILE A 17 -28.65 0.36 -11.41
C ILE A 17 -27.94 1.71 -11.62
N ILE A 18 -28.67 2.83 -11.52
CA ILE A 18 -28.08 4.18 -11.60
C ILE A 18 -27.12 4.43 -10.43
N SER A 19 -27.42 3.95 -9.23
CA SER A 19 -26.53 4.09 -8.06
C SER A 19 -25.24 3.27 -8.21
N ILE A 20 -25.29 2.11 -8.86
CA ILE A 20 -24.11 1.29 -9.20
C ILE A 20 -23.27 1.95 -10.30
N GLU A 21 -23.89 2.61 -11.29
CA GLU A 21 -23.20 3.36 -12.35
C GLU A 21 -22.62 4.72 -11.89
N THR A 22 -22.96 5.20 -10.69
CA THR A 22 -22.32 6.39 -10.10
C THR A 22 -21.06 6.08 -9.28
N THR A 23 -20.36 4.99 -9.60
CA THR A 23 -18.94 4.89 -9.25
C THR A 23 -18.26 6.03 -9.98
N THR A 24 -17.86 7.07 -9.24
CA THR A 24 -17.24 8.28 -9.79
C THR A 24 -16.08 7.87 -10.68
N GLU A 25 -16.28 7.82 -11.99
CA GLU A 25 -15.22 7.54 -12.95
C GLU A 25 -14.27 8.74 -12.86
N TRP A 26 -13.15 8.55 -12.16
CA TRP A 26 -12.17 9.62 -12.01
C TRP A 26 -11.58 9.95 -13.37
N ASP A 27 -11.65 11.23 -13.77
CA ASP A 27 -10.93 11.68 -14.96
C ASP A 27 -9.44 11.44 -14.79
N ASN A 28 -8.78 10.92 -15.83
CA ASN A 28 -7.36 10.59 -15.91
C ASN A 28 -6.47 11.72 -15.37
N ARG A 29 -6.88 12.98 -15.53
CA ARG A 29 -6.18 14.15 -14.99
C ARG A 29 -6.00 14.09 -13.47
N ALA A 30 -7.06 13.77 -12.73
CA ALA A 30 -7.02 13.72 -11.27
C ALA A 30 -6.13 12.58 -10.78
N ILE A 31 -6.18 11.41 -11.44
CA ILE A 31 -5.29 10.27 -11.16
C ILE A 31 -3.83 10.67 -11.34
N MET A 32 -3.52 11.37 -12.44
CA MET A 32 -2.16 11.79 -12.74
C MET A 32 -1.64 12.88 -11.78
N GLU A 33 -2.50 13.79 -11.32
CA GLU A 33 -2.14 14.78 -10.29
C GLU A 33 -1.74 14.09 -8.99
N VAL A 34 -2.55 13.12 -8.54
CA VAL A 34 -2.28 12.31 -7.35
C VAL A 34 -0.98 11.53 -7.50
N THR A 35 -0.80 10.88 -8.65
CA THR A 35 0.43 10.14 -8.99
C THR A 35 1.66 11.06 -8.88
N GLY A 36 1.59 12.28 -9.44
CA GLY A 36 2.67 13.27 -9.34
C GLY A 36 2.99 13.68 -7.91
N LYS A 37 1.98 13.85 -7.05
CA LYS A 37 2.16 14.14 -5.62
C LYS A 37 2.84 12.99 -4.89
N MET A 38 2.47 11.74 -5.17
CA MET A 38 3.11 10.56 -4.58
C MET A 38 4.59 10.47 -4.95
N LEU A 39 4.93 10.68 -6.22
CA LEU A 39 6.32 10.68 -6.69
C LEU A 39 7.16 11.80 -6.08
N THR A 40 6.60 13.01 -6.01
CA THR A 40 7.25 14.16 -5.36
C THR A 40 7.51 13.85 -3.88
N THR A 41 6.53 13.27 -3.20
CA THR A 41 6.65 12.88 -1.79
C THR A 41 7.69 11.79 -1.59
N ALA A 42 7.73 10.77 -2.45
CA ALA A 42 8.74 9.72 -2.40
C ALA A 42 10.15 10.31 -2.59
N GLY A 43 10.31 11.23 -3.54
CA GLY A 43 11.55 11.98 -3.74
C GLY A 43 11.98 12.78 -2.50
N SER A 44 11.04 13.47 -1.85
CA SER A 44 11.29 14.18 -0.60
C SER A 44 11.70 13.22 0.53
N VAL A 45 11.03 12.07 0.69
CA VAL A 45 11.40 11.05 1.68
C VAL A 45 12.85 10.60 1.48
N VAL A 46 13.26 10.35 0.24
CA VAL A 46 14.66 10.02 -0.10
C VAL A 46 15.60 11.18 0.26
N GLY A 47 15.26 12.41 -0.13
CA GLY A 47 16.08 13.60 0.10
C GLY A 47 16.30 13.89 1.59
N TYR A 48 15.27 13.74 2.42
CA TYR A 48 15.32 13.99 3.86
C TYR A 48 15.77 12.79 4.69
N ARG A 49 15.97 11.61 4.08
CA ARG A 49 16.32 10.37 4.78
C ARG A 49 17.55 10.52 5.66
N ARG A 50 18.63 11.13 5.14
CA ARG A 50 19.86 11.32 5.90
C ARG A 50 19.59 12.09 7.19
N THR A 51 18.85 13.20 7.10
CA THR A 51 18.45 14.00 8.26
C THR A 51 17.58 13.21 9.23
N ALA A 52 16.64 12.42 8.72
CA ALA A 52 15.76 11.57 9.53
C ALA A 52 16.52 10.47 10.29
N LEU A 53 17.71 10.07 9.81
CA LEU A 53 18.58 9.09 10.46
C LEU A 53 19.54 9.72 11.48
N VAL A 54 19.81 11.03 11.43
CA VAL A 54 20.68 11.70 12.42
C VAL A 54 20.03 11.73 13.80
N ASN A 55 18.71 11.97 13.85
CA ASN A 55 17.93 11.97 15.08
C ASN A 55 16.75 11.00 14.94
N PRO A 56 17.00 9.68 15.04
CA PRO A 56 15.94 8.68 14.95
C PRO A 56 15.06 8.75 16.21
N VAL A 57 13.99 9.53 16.15
CA VAL A 57 13.04 9.61 17.26
C VAL A 57 12.12 8.40 17.21
N PHE A 58 12.29 7.51 18.20
CA PHE A 58 11.29 6.56 18.65
C PHE A 58 10.78 7.03 20.01
N GLY A 59 9.59 6.61 20.45
CA GLY A 59 9.00 7.03 21.72
C GLY A 59 9.97 6.98 22.92
N ARG A 60 9.65 7.70 24.02
CA ARG A 60 10.57 7.90 25.16
C ARG A 60 11.02 6.61 25.88
N ARG A 61 10.31 5.47 25.72
CA ARG A 61 10.62 4.16 26.32
C ARG A 61 10.55 3.04 25.28
N HIS A 62 11.14 1.87 25.56
CA HIS A 62 11.08 0.69 24.67
C HIS A 62 9.64 0.26 24.33
N ALA A 63 8.74 0.21 25.31
CA ALA A 63 7.32 -0.11 25.07
C ALA A 63 6.64 0.96 24.19
N ASP A 64 7.02 2.24 24.36
CA ASP A 64 6.51 3.34 23.53
C ASP A 64 7.10 3.29 22.11
N ALA A 65 8.35 2.82 21.97
CA ALA A 65 9.02 2.64 20.69
C ALA A 65 8.34 1.54 19.86
N GLU A 66 7.89 0.47 20.50
CA GLU A 66 7.15 -0.62 19.84
C GLU A 66 5.84 -0.13 19.24
N SER A 67 4.96 0.49 20.04
CA SER A 67 3.70 1.07 19.55
C SER A 67 3.98 2.10 18.46
N SER A 68 5.01 2.94 18.65
CA SER A 68 5.40 3.95 17.68
C SER A 68 5.89 3.38 16.35
N ILE A 69 6.53 2.21 16.34
CA ILE A 69 6.93 1.53 15.09
C ILE A 69 5.70 0.98 14.37
N ILE A 70 4.77 0.34 15.09
CA ILE A 70 3.53 -0.17 14.51
C ILE A 70 2.73 0.99 13.90
N ASP A 71 2.60 2.10 14.62
CA ASP A 71 1.93 3.31 14.13
C ASP A 71 2.61 3.88 12.88
N GLN A 72 3.95 3.84 12.81
CA GLN A 72 4.69 4.28 11.63
C GLN A 72 4.55 3.32 10.44
N ILE A 73 4.42 2.00 10.66
CA ILE A 73 4.09 1.04 9.58
C ILE A 73 2.69 1.34 9.05
N VAL A 74 1.71 1.48 9.95
CA VAL A 74 0.32 1.80 9.60
C VAL A 74 0.23 3.15 8.88
N ASP A 75 0.97 4.17 9.32
CA ASP A 75 1.03 5.47 8.63
C ASP A 75 1.70 5.37 7.25
N ALA A 76 2.78 4.59 7.14
CA ALA A 76 3.49 4.40 5.88
C ALA A 76 2.59 3.74 4.82
N VAL A 77 1.83 2.73 5.22
CA VAL A 77 1.04 1.90 4.28
C VAL A 77 -0.38 2.45 4.06
N SER A 78 -1.01 3.02 5.08
CA SER A 78 -2.41 3.47 5.03
C SER A 78 -2.60 4.97 4.81
N ARG A 79 -1.53 5.78 4.90
CA ARG A 79 -1.56 7.22 4.59
C ARG A 79 -0.49 7.66 3.58
N PRO A 80 -0.36 7.04 2.40
CA PRO A 80 0.30 7.72 1.29
C PRO A 80 -0.69 8.76 0.74
N VAL A 81 -0.50 10.01 1.17
CA VAL A 81 -1.29 11.18 0.73
C VAL A 81 -1.38 11.20 -0.80
N PRO A 82 -2.57 11.45 -1.38
CA PRO A 82 -3.82 11.92 -0.77
C PRO A 82 -4.87 10.83 -0.51
N SER A 83 -5.76 11.12 0.45
CA SER A 83 -6.90 10.28 0.88
C SER A 83 -7.93 10.09 -0.25
N PHE A 84 -7.65 9.23 -1.21
CA PHE A 84 -8.57 8.93 -2.31
C PHE A 84 -8.39 7.48 -2.76
N PRO A 85 -9.34 6.57 -2.47
CA PRO A 85 -9.25 5.22 -2.98
C PRO A 85 -9.74 5.22 -4.42
N LEU A 86 -8.80 5.40 -5.36
CA LEU A 86 -9.00 5.08 -6.77
C LEU A 86 -9.08 3.57 -7.01
N LEU A 87 -8.47 2.81 -6.11
CA LEU A 87 -8.42 1.36 -6.08
C LEU A 87 -8.76 0.91 -4.66
N ASN A 88 -9.54 -0.15 -4.54
CA ASN A 88 -9.72 -0.83 -3.26
C ASN A 88 -8.44 -1.62 -2.91
N ASP A 89 -8.30 -2.07 -1.66
CA ASP A 89 -7.08 -2.77 -1.23
C ASP A 89 -6.81 -4.03 -2.07
N GLN A 90 -7.86 -4.75 -2.46
CA GLN A 90 -7.71 -5.93 -3.31
C GLN A 90 -7.09 -5.56 -4.67
N GLU A 91 -7.49 -4.47 -5.29
CA GLU A 91 -6.92 -4.00 -6.56
C GLU A 91 -5.49 -3.48 -6.38
N LEU A 92 -5.19 -2.86 -5.24
CA LEU A 92 -3.88 -2.28 -4.94
C LEU A 92 -2.80 -3.33 -4.66
N PHE A 93 -3.18 -4.46 -4.06
CA PHE A 93 -2.26 -5.55 -3.70
C PHE A 93 -2.30 -6.74 -4.65
N GLN A 94 -3.14 -6.68 -5.68
CA GLN A 94 -3.15 -7.69 -6.73
C GLN A 94 -1.94 -7.58 -7.64
N GLU A 95 -1.59 -8.71 -8.24
CA GLU A 95 -0.67 -8.73 -9.36
C GLU A 95 -1.32 -8.09 -10.59
N PRO A 96 -0.51 -7.49 -11.47
CA PRO A 96 -1.01 -6.96 -12.73
C PRO A 96 -1.75 -8.01 -13.54
N ASN A 97 -3.00 -7.71 -13.92
CA ASN A 97 -3.87 -8.63 -14.65
C ASN A 97 -4.24 -8.14 -16.07
N GLY A 98 -3.58 -7.07 -16.55
CA GLY A 98 -3.76 -6.50 -17.88
C GLY A 98 -5.07 -5.71 -18.10
N ARG A 99 -5.93 -5.58 -17.09
CA ARG A 99 -7.24 -4.90 -17.21
C ARG A 99 -7.22 -3.43 -16.81
N MET A 100 -6.14 -2.94 -16.22
CA MET A 100 -6.03 -1.56 -15.71
C MET A 100 -5.63 -0.56 -16.80
N SER A 101 -6.14 0.66 -16.70
CA SER A 101 -5.73 1.78 -17.55
C SER A 101 -4.30 2.23 -17.26
N LEU A 102 -3.68 2.97 -18.19
CA LEU A 102 -2.33 3.53 -17.99
C LEU A 102 -2.26 4.41 -16.72
N SER A 103 -3.28 5.22 -16.48
CA SER A 103 -3.36 6.08 -15.30
C SER A 103 -3.41 5.28 -14.01
N GLN A 104 -4.20 4.20 -13.97
CA GLN A 104 -4.28 3.29 -12.81
C GLN A 104 -2.94 2.60 -12.56
N LEU A 105 -2.25 2.15 -13.61
CA LEU A 105 -0.93 1.55 -13.45
C LEU A 105 0.09 2.52 -12.88
N LEU A 106 0.17 3.74 -13.44
CA LEU A 106 1.09 4.76 -12.95
C LEU A 106 0.77 5.11 -11.50
N PHE A 107 -0.51 5.21 -11.15
CA PHE A 107 -0.94 5.39 -9.77
C PHE A 107 -0.46 4.25 -8.86
N THR A 108 -0.75 2.99 -9.18
CA THR A 108 -0.38 1.82 -8.36
C THR A 108 1.13 1.73 -8.17
N ARG A 109 1.89 1.96 -9.23
CA ARG A 109 3.36 1.96 -9.17
C ARG A 109 3.88 3.08 -8.28
N ALA A 110 3.31 4.30 -8.38
CA ALA A 110 3.72 5.44 -7.56
C ALA A 110 3.37 5.22 -6.09
N TYR A 111 2.23 4.59 -5.81
CA TYR A 111 1.84 4.15 -4.48
C TYR A 111 2.88 3.20 -3.88
N HIS A 112 3.20 2.08 -4.55
CA HIS A 112 4.17 1.12 -4.01
C HIS A 112 5.57 1.73 -3.85
N SER A 113 5.98 2.61 -4.77
CA SER A 113 7.24 3.36 -4.65
C SER A 113 7.27 4.25 -3.41
N LEU A 114 6.20 5.01 -3.15
CA LEU A 114 6.11 5.88 -1.99
C LEU A 114 6.10 5.08 -0.68
N VAL A 115 5.30 4.04 -0.60
CA VAL A 115 5.23 3.18 0.60
C VAL A 115 6.59 2.53 0.85
N PHE A 116 7.26 2.02 -0.20
CA PHE A 116 8.60 1.48 -0.10
C PHE A 116 9.60 2.49 0.48
N GLU A 117 9.64 3.73 -0.02
CA GLU A 117 10.61 4.72 0.47
C GLU A 117 10.34 5.14 1.92
N LYS A 118 9.06 5.18 2.33
CA LYS A 118 8.68 5.39 3.74
C LYS A 118 9.14 4.21 4.62
N LEU A 119 8.81 2.98 4.23
CA LEU A 119 9.19 1.75 4.95
C LEU A 119 10.71 1.59 5.03
N LYS A 120 11.44 1.88 3.95
CA LYS A 120 12.92 1.85 3.94
C LYS A 120 13.51 2.85 4.93
N THR A 121 12.91 4.03 5.04
CA THR A 121 13.35 5.01 6.03
C THR A 121 13.10 4.52 7.46
N LEU A 122 11.94 3.92 7.73
CA LEU A 122 11.64 3.30 9.01
C LEU A 122 12.59 2.15 9.34
N PHE A 123 12.82 1.25 8.38
CA PHE A 123 13.74 0.12 8.48
C PHE A 123 15.14 0.57 8.92
N LEU A 124 15.70 1.57 8.23
CA LEU A 124 17.03 2.11 8.54
C LEU A 124 17.08 2.77 9.93
N LYS A 125 16.01 3.45 10.34
CA LYS A 125 15.93 4.00 11.71
C LYS A 125 15.95 2.88 12.76
N ILE A 126 15.23 1.79 12.53
CA ILE A 126 15.19 0.64 13.46
C ILE A 126 16.57 -0.04 13.52
N GLN A 127 17.23 -0.28 12.37
CA GLN A 127 18.59 -0.83 12.33
C GLN A 127 19.58 0.02 13.15
N LEU A 128 19.55 1.34 12.96
CA LEU A 128 20.40 2.27 13.71
C LEU A 128 20.12 2.17 15.22
N HIS A 129 18.86 2.05 15.61
CA HIS A 129 18.48 1.92 17.01
C HIS A 129 18.95 0.61 17.64
N ILE A 130 18.82 -0.52 16.93
CA ILE A 130 19.34 -1.84 17.35
C ILE A 130 20.87 -1.77 17.57
N ALA A 131 21.58 -1.11 16.66
CA ALA A 131 23.03 -0.93 16.77
C ALA A 131 23.44 -0.08 17.98
N GLN A 132 22.62 0.90 18.37
CA GLN A 132 22.89 1.82 19.48
C GLN A 132 22.50 1.29 20.87
N GLN A 133 21.39 0.55 20.99
CA GLN A 133 20.82 0.18 22.29
C GLN A 133 20.99 -1.30 22.68
N GLN A 134 21.85 -2.05 21.98
CA GLN A 134 22.05 -3.50 22.15
C GLN A 134 20.76 -4.34 22.03
N ASN A 135 20.58 -4.96 20.86
CA ASN A 135 19.82 -6.20 20.62
C ASN A 135 18.57 -6.42 21.50
N SER A 136 17.54 -5.60 21.29
CA SER A 136 16.18 -5.99 21.68
C SER A 136 15.63 -6.98 20.65
N GLU A 137 15.36 -8.22 21.07
CA GLU A 137 14.66 -9.22 20.24
C GLU A 137 13.34 -8.66 19.67
N ILE A 138 12.64 -7.81 20.43
CA ILE A 138 11.41 -7.15 19.98
C ILE A 138 11.69 -6.25 18.77
N LEU A 139 12.76 -5.44 18.81
CA LEU A 139 13.12 -4.59 17.68
C LEU A 139 13.54 -5.40 16.45
N LYS A 140 14.18 -6.56 16.63
CA LYS A 140 14.49 -7.47 15.52
C LYS A 140 13.21 -8.01 14.88
N THR A 141 12.27 -8.52 15.67
CA THR A 141 10.96 -8.96 15.16
C THR A 141 10.22 -7.84 14.41
N ARG A 142 10.29 -6.60 14.91
CA ARG A 142 9.70 -5.44 14.22
C ARG A 142 10.44 -5.09 12.95
N LEU A 143 11.77 -5.20 12.94
CA LEU A 143 12.59 -5.01 11.74
C LEU A 143 12.23 -6.04 10.65
N ASP A 144 12.10 -7.32 11.01
CA ASP A 144 11.70 -8.42 10.13
C ASP A 144 10.30 -8.17 9.53
N CYS A 145 9.38 -7.64 10.34
CA CYS A 145 8.06 -7.23 9.89
C CYS A 145 8.14 -6.11 8.84
N VAL A 146 8.89 -5.03 9.13
CA VAL A 146 9.10 -3.93 8.16
C VAL A 146 9.78 -4.45 6.90
N ALA A 147 10.77 -5.34 7.02
CA ALA A 147 11.45 -5.97 5.89
C ALA A 147 10.46 -6.72 4.99
N THR A 148 9.54 -7.46 5.59
CA THR A 148 8.51 -8.22 4.86
C THR A 148 7.63 -7.31 4.02
N PHE A 149 7.10 -6.22 4.60
CA PHE A 149 6.32 -5.23 3.84
C PHE A 149 7.16 -4.51 2.80
N LEU A 150 8.41 -4.16 3.11
CA LEU A 150 9.32 -3.50 2.18
C LEU A 150 9.56 -4.37 0.94
N LEU A 151 9.81 -5.67 1.12
CA LEU A 151 9.97 -6.62 0.04
C LEU A 151 8.68 -6.82 -0.77
N MET A 152 7.52 -6.89 -0.09
CA MET A 152 6.22 -6.99 -0.76
C MET A 152 5.99 -5.81 -1.71
N HIS A 153 6.13 -4.57 -1.22
CA HIS A 153 5.92 -3.38 -2.04
C HIS A 153 6.96 -3.25 -3.16
N GLN A 154 8.20 -3.68 -2.94
CA GLN A 154 9.21 -3.72 -3.99
C GLN A 154 8.83 -4.71 -5.11
N ASN A 155 8.40 -5.92 -4.74
CA ASN A 155 8.00 -6.95 -5.71
C ASN A 155 6.77 -6.50 -6.52
N LEU A 156 5.78 -5.89 -5.86
CA LEU A 156 4.61 -5.33 -6.54
C LEU A 156 5.02 -4.23 -7.51
N GLU A 157 5.82 -3.25 -7.07
CA GLU A 157 6.31 -2.18 -7.95
C GLU A 157 7.03 -2.73 -9.18
N ARG A 158 7.89 -3.74 -9.00
CA ARG A 158 8.61 -4.39 -10.09
C ARG A 158 7.66 -5.07 -11.08
N LYS A 159 6.69 -5.84 -10.59
CA LYS A 159 5.68 -6.47 -11.44
C LYS A 159 4.90 -5.43 -12.23
N TRP A 160 4.46 -4.35 -11.59
CA TRP A 160 3.75 -3.25 -12.25
C TRP A 160 4.61 -2.50 -13.27
N ARG A 161 5.93 -2.43 -13.07
CA ARG A 161 6.91 -1.86 -14.01
C ARG A 161 7.07 -2.71 -15.26
N GLU A 162 7.02 -4.04 -15.13
CA GLU A 162 7.27 -5.00 -16.23
C GLU A 162 6.08 -5.17 -17.18
N VAL A 163 4.87 -4.79 -16.76
CA VAL A 163 3.62 -5.00 -17.51
C VAL A 163 3.51 -4.18 -18.79
N PHE A 164 4.39 -3.19 -19.01
CA PHE A 164 4.44 -2.43 -20.25
C PHE A 164 5.81 -2.39 -20.92
N PRO A 165 5.97 -3.12 -22.02
CA PRO A 165 6.97 -2.81 -23.03
C PRO A 165 6.43 -1.85 -24.11
N GLU A 166 5.13 -1.80 -24.45
CA GLU A 166 4.76 -1.34 -25.82
C GLU A 166 4.42 0.14 -26.01
N ASN A 167 4.03 0.90 -24.97
CA ASN A 167 3.73 2.33 -25.12
C ASN A 167 5.00 3.20 -24.87
N PRO A 168 5.56 3.90 -25.89
CA PRO A 168 6.80 4.66 -25.74
C PRO A 168 6.71 5.82 -24.74
N GLN A 169 5.53 6.45 -24.62
CA GLN A 169 5.29 7.59 -23.74
C GLN A 169 5.17 7.14 -22.28
N ALA A 170 4.50 6.00 -22.05
CA ALA A 170 4.50 5.32 -20.75
C ALA A 170 5.91 4.87 -20.38
N ARG A 171 6.67 4.27 -21.31
CA ARG A 171 8.05 3.83 -21.10
C ARG A 171 8.96 4.99 -20.67
N TYR A 172 8.85 6.14 -21.34
CA TYR A 172 9.62 7.34 -20.99
C TYR A 172 9.26 7.89 -19.60
N ALA A 173 7.97 7.95 -19.26
CA ALA A 173 7.54 8.33 -17.92
C ALA A 173 8.05 7.35 -16.86
N ILE A 174 8.04 6.04 -17.18
CA ILE A 174 8.44 4.96 -16.28
C ILE A 174 9.95 4.97 -15.99
N GLN A 175 10.78 5.18 -17.01
CA GLN A 175 12.25 5.19 -16.93
C GLN A 175 12.81 6.32 -16.07
N ARG A 176 12.04 7.40 -15.85
CA ARG A 176 12.45 8.51 -14.98
C ARG A 176 12.35 8.20 -13.50
N TRP A 177 11.71 7.09 -13.14
CA TRP A 177 11.48 6.74 -11.74
C TRP A 177 12.66 5.92 -11.23
N ARG A 178 13.02 6.14 -9.97
CA ARG A 178 14.14 5.45 -9.36
C ARG A 178 13.85 3.96 -9.23
N ASP A 179 14.90 3.16 -9.29
CA ASP A 179 14.83 1.76 -8.91
C ASP A 179 14.78 1.65 -7.40
N LEU A 180 13.88 0.79 -6.92
CA LEU A 180 13.72 0.52 -5.51
C LEU A 180 14.81 -0.45 -5.07
N VAL A 181 15.81 0.04 -4.35
CA VAL A 181 16.95 -0.76 -3.87
C VAL A 181 16.72 -1.18 -2.43
N LEU A 182 16.78 -2.48 -2.14
CA LEU A 182 16.68 -2.99 -0.77
C LEU A 182 17.87 -2.49 0.09
N PRO A 183 17.66 -2.15 1.37
CA PRO A 183 18.76 -1.91 2.30
C PRO A 183 19.54 -3.22 2.60
N GLU A 184 20.75 -3.07 3.13
CA GLU A 184 21.58 -4.21 3.56
C GLU A 184 20.91 -4.93 4.74
N TYR A 185 20.64 -6.22 4.55
CA TYR A 185 19.92 -7.08 5.48
C TYR A 185 19.95 -8.54 5.01
N ASP A 186 19.73 -9.50 5.91
CA ASP A 186 19.54 -10.90 5.52
C ASP A 186 18.13 -11.12 4.97
N TRP A 187 18.01 -11.00 3.65
CA TRP A 187 16.75 -11.17 2.94
C TRP A 187 16.33 -12.64 2.77
N GLY A 188 17.20 -13.61 3.07
CA GLY A 188 16.93 -15.04 2.88
C GLY A 188 15.68 -15.51 3.64
N PRO A 189 15.60 -15.29 4.97
CA PRO A 189 14.41 -15.63 5.76
C PRO A 189 13.15 -14.89 5.31
N VAL A 190 13.27 -13.62 4.90
CA VAL A 190 12.12 -12.83 4.43
C VAL A 190 11.54 -13.41 3.15
N HIS A 191 12.39 -13.74 2.18
CA HIS A 191 11.98 -14.32 0.91
C HIS A 191 11.32 -15.68 1.08
N ASN A 192 11.89 -16.54 1.92
CA ASN A 192 11.53 -17.95 1.96
C ASN A 192 10.42 -18.26 2.96
N ILE A 193 10.24 -17.43 3.99
CA ILE A 193 9.37 -17.73 5.13
C ILE A 193 8.38 -16.59 5.37
N LEU A 194 8.89 -15.38 5.66
CA LEU A 194 8.04 -14.30 6.18
C LEU A 194 7.08 -13.75 5.13
N LEU A 195 7.57 -13.46 3.92
CA LEU A 195 6.73 -12.92 2.85
C LEU A 195 5.65 -13.92 2.39
N PRO A 196 5.95 -15.21 2.13
CA PRO A 196 4.92 -16.20 1.84
C PRO A 196 3.84 -16.29 2.93
N ASN A 197 4.24 -16.27 4.20
CA ASN A 197 3.29 -16.31 5.32
C ASN A 197 2.38 -15.07 5.36
N LEU A 198 2.93 -13.88 5.16
CA LEU A 198 2.16 -12.64 5.08
C LEU A 198 1.17 -12.69 3.91
N LEU A 199 1.60 -13.10 2.73
CA LEU A 199 0.74 -13.20 1.55
C LEU A 199 -0.39 -14.21 1.76
N ASN A 200 -0.12 -15.35 2.38
CA ASN A 200 -1.14 -16.34 2.73
C ASN A 200 -2.17 -15.76 3.71
N GLN A 201 -1.72 -15.03 4.74
CA GLN A 201 -2.62 -14.36 5.69
C GLN A 201 -3.49 -13.32 4.96
N LEU A 202 -2.88 -12.44 4.17
CA LEU A 202 -3.60 -11.44 3.40
C LEU A 202 -4.61 -12.08 2.43
N ALA A 203 -4.25 -13.18 1.77
CA ALA A 203 -5.14 -13.92 0.87
C ALA A 203 -6.36 -14.52 1.61
N LEU A 204 -6.16 -15.08 2.81
CA LEU A 204 -7.26 -15.58 3.64
C LEU A 204 -8.23 -14.44 4.03
N TYR A 205 -7.70 -13.28 4.41
CA TYR A 205 -8.53 -12.13 4.78
C TYR A 205 -9.24 -11.51 3.57
N ILE A 206 -8.58 -11.41 2.41
CA ILE A 206 -9.20 -10.91 1.17
C ILE A 206 -10.29 -11.88 0.70
N GLY A 207 -10.05 -13.19 0.76
CA GLY A 207 -11.04 -14.22 0.43
C GLY A 207 -12.26 -14.25 1.36
N GLN A 208 -12.09 -13.85 2.64
CA GLN A 208 -13.20 -13.68 3.58
C GLN A 208 -13.93 -12.33 3.43
N SER A 209 -13.26 -11.31 2.88
CA SER A 209 -13.82 -9.96 2.70
C SER A 209 -14.95 -9.89 1.68
N SER A 210 -15.12 -10.89 0.80
CA SER A 210 -16.29 -10.97 -0.09
C SER A 210 -17.61 -11.21 0.67
N ILE A 211 -17.53 -11.56 1.96
CA ILE A 211 -18.70 -11.80 2.83
C ILE A 211 -19.14 -10.50 3.55
N TYR A 212 -18.27 -9.50 3.67
CA TYR A 212 -18.57 -8.21 4.31
C TYR A 212 -18.60 -7.08 3.28
N ASN A 213 -19.66 -7.04 2.48
CA ASN A 213 -20.08 -5.83 1.77
C ASN A 213 -20.77 -4.90 2.77
N ASP A 214 -20.01 -4.13 3.55
CA ASP A 214 -20.60 -3.01 4.29
C ASP A 214 -20.19 -1.69 3.63
N VAL A 215 -21.18 -1.07 3.01
CA VAL A 215 -21.11 0.21 2.30
C VAL A 215 -21.06 1.31 3.35
N THR A 216 -19.88 1.53 3.92
CA THR A 216 -19.58 2.79 4.60
C THR A 216 -18.30 3.34 4.00
N THR A 217 -18.37 4.58 3.54
CA THR A 217 -17.35 5.32 2.79
C THR A 217 -16.02 5.55 3.56
N GLY A 218 -15.88 4.95 4.76
CA GLY A 218 -14.66 4.88 5.56
C GLY A 218 -14.12 3.45 5.82
N GLY A 219 -14.79 2.39 5.36
CA GLY A 219 -14.56 1.01 5.82
C GLY A 219 -13.35 0.25 5.25
N THR A 220 -12.92 0.54 4.02
CA THR A 220 -11.82 -0.22 3.37
C THR A 220 -10.45 0.10 3.95
N SER A 221 -10.10 1.40 4.05
CA SER A 221 -8.83 1.83 4.64
C SER A 221 -8.69 1.42 6.11
N ASP A 222 -9.78 1.48 6.89
CA ASP A 222 -9.77 1.06 8.30
C ASP A 222 -9.69 -0.47 8.45
N SER A 223 -10.36 -1.24 7.57
CA SER A 223 -10.20 -2.69 7.51
C SER A 223 -8.76 -3.08 7.18
N PHE A 224 -8.14 -2.37 6.23
CA PHE A 224 -6.76 -2.63 5.83
C PHE A 224 -5.75 -2.22 6.89
N ARG A 225 -5.95 -1.07 7.55
CA ARG A 225 -5.22 -0.66 8.76
C ARG A 225 -5.28 -1.74 9.83
N MET A 226 -6.48 -2.28 10.09
CA MET A 226 -6.66 -3.38 11.04
C MET A 226 -5.96 -4.66 10.59
N ARG A 227 -5.97 -4.99 9.29
CA ARG A 227 -5.27 -6.16 8.73
C ARG A 227 -3.75 -6.05 8.91
N ILE A 228 -3.18 -4.89 8.61
CA ILE A 228 -1.76 -4.62 8.84
C ILE A 228 -1.45 -4.65 10.33
N ALA A 229 -2.23 -3.96 11.15
CA ALA A 229 -2.03 -3.94 12.59
C ALA A 229 -2.11 -5.34 13.22
N ASN A 230 -3.00 -6.20 12.71
CA ASN A 230 -3.12 -7.60 13.14
C ASN A 230 -1.99 -8.49 12.61
N ALA A 231 -1.52 -8.29 11.37
CA ALA A 231 -0.37 -9.03 10.82
C ALA A 231 0.97 -8.64 11.48
N VAL A 232 1.03 -7.46 12.10
CA VAL A 232 2.20 -6.94 12.82
C VAL A 232 2.19 -7.34 14.31
N ARG A 233 1.03 -7.74 14.87
CA ARG A 233 0.86 -8.11 16.28
C ARG A 233 1.30 -9.53 16.58
#